data_AF-A0A6N8U1X8-F1
#
_entry.id   AF-A0A6N8U1X8-F1
#
_cell.length_a   1.000
_cell.length_b   1.000
_cell.length_c   1.000
_cell.angle_alpha   90.00
_cell.angle_beta   90.00
_cell.angle_gamma   90.00
#
_symmetry.space_group_name_H-M   'P 1'
#
loop_
_entity.id
_entity.type
_entity.pdbx_description
1 polymer ?
#
loop_
_entity_poly.entity_id
_entity_poly.type
_entity_poly.pdbx_seq_one_letter_code
_entity_poly.pdbx_strand_id
1 'polypeptide(L)'
;MKKKSFSLLILVVMILGACSNNSNELEGEVFRVFTWSPDISPEDVSSDNLSPSSGLEFDFKSSDEVEVRSGGETFEGNYSFENNTLSVDLKDENNEESLALDFSDFAQHEQNEKLYTGTISKLDIKTDGHHGVGNNFSLNENLGFYKND
;
A
#
# COMPACT_ATOMS: atom_id res chain seq x y z
N MET A 1 65.03 24.97 -9.30
CA MET A 1 63.72 25.17 -9.97
C MET A 1 62.84 23.96 -9.67
N LYS A 2 61.66 24.20 -9.08
CA LYS A 2 60.71 23.18 -8.60
C LYS A 2 60.04 22.49 -9.81
N LYS A 3 60.05 21.15 -9.88
CA LYS A 3 59.14 20.39 -10.74
C LYS A 3 58.25 19.53 -9.85
N LYS A 4 56.97 19.89 -9.84
CA LYS A 4 55.92 19.35 -8.97
C LYS A 4 55.61 17.93 -9.44
N SER A 5 55.70 16.97 -8.52
CA SER A 5 55.21 15.61 -8.73
C SER A 5 53.68 15.65 -8.77
N PHE A 6 53.08 15.20 -9.87
CA PHE A 6 51.63 15.17 -10.06
C PHE A 6 51.15 13.77 -9.70
N SER A 7 50.67 13.57 -8.47
CA SER A 7 50.03 12.32 -8.06
C SER A 7 48.72 12.15 -8.81
N LEU A 8 48.67 11.12 -9.65
CA LEU A 8 47.47 10.68 -10.36
C LEU A 8 46.56 9.94 -9.37
N LEU A 9 45.53 10.62 -8.88
CA LEU A 9 44.48 10.02 -8.04
C LEU A 9 43.54 9.23 -8.96
N ILE A 10 43.66 7.90 -8.98
CA ILE A 10 42.71 7.01 -9.67
C ILE A 10 41.44 6.95 -8.81
N LEU A 11 40.43 7.71 -9.21
CA LEU A 11 39.09 7.67 -8.64
C LEU A 11 38.37 6.43 -9.19
N VAL A 12 38.29 5.37 -8.38
CA VAL A 12 37.45 4.20 -8.68
C VAL A 12 36.00 4.64 -8.47
N VAL A 13 35.31 5.00 -9.54
CA VAL A 13 33.86 5.20 -9.53
C VAL A 13 33.22 3.83 -9.45
N MET A 14 32.83 3.41 -8.25
CA MET A 14 31.86 2.34 -8.09
C MET A 14 30.54 2.86 -8.67
N ILE A 15 30.24 2.47 -9.90
CA ILE A 15 28.88 2.49 -10.40
C ILE A 15 28.18 1.34 -9.66
N LEU A 16 27.70 1.61 -8.45
CA LEU A 16 26.58 0.86 -7.92
C LEU A 16 25.43 1.19 -8.86
N GLY A 17 25.22 0.33 -9.85
CA GLY A 17 23.94 0.24 -10.51
C GLY A 17 22.93 -0.09 -9.43
N ALA A 18 22.33 0.94 -8.85
CA ALA A 18 21.01 0.83 -8.29
C ALA A 18 20.13 0.41 -9.47
N CYS A 19 20.03 -0.90 -9.69
CA CYS A 19 18.87 -1.48 -10.34
C CYS A 19 17.71 -1.09 -9.43
N SER A 20 17.13 0.08 -9.67
CA SER A 20 15.80 0.42 -9.20
C SER A 20 14.87 -0.52 -9.97
N ASN A 21 14.74 -1.74 -9.46
CA ASN A 21 13.56 -2.53 -9.74
C ASN A 21 12.41 -1.71 -9.16
N ASN A 22 11.82 -0.84 -9.98
CA ASN A 22 10.53 -0.22 -9.72
C ASN A 22 9.42 -1.29 -9.81
N SER A 23 9.65 -2.49 -9.29
CA SER A 23 8.59 -3.46 -9.08
C SER A 23 7.74 -2.87 -7.96
N ASN A 24 6.53 -2.44 -8.31
CA ASN A 24 5.52 -2.06 -7.33
C ASN A 24 5.28 -3.30 -6.45
N GLU A 25 5.70 -3.25 -5.18
CA GLU A 25 5.72 -4.43 -4.30
C GLU A 25 4.33 -5.00 -4.00
N LEU A 26 3.28 -4.27 -4.35
CA LEU A 26 1.89 -4.68 -4.21
C LEU A 26 1.36 -5.34 -5.49
N GLU A 27 2.04 -5.20 -6.63
CA GLU A 27 1.58 -5.75 -7.91
C GLU A 27 1.41 -7.28 -7.82
N GLY A 28 0.22 -7.76 -8.18
CA GLY A 28 -0.17 -9.16 -8.15
C GLY A 28 -0.62 -9.68 -6.78
N GLU A 29 -0.65 -8.83 -5.76
CA GLU A 29 -1.00 -9.21 -4.39
C GLU A 29 -2.49 -8.94 -4.10
N VAL A 30 -3.09 -9.83 -3.29
CA VAL A 30 -4.45 -9.70 -2.79
C VAL A 30 -4.42 -9.57 -1.28
N PHE A 31 -5.07 -8.55 -0.73
CA PHE A 31 -5.09 -8.27 0.70
C PHE A 31 -6.51 -8.28 1.24
N ARG A 32 -6.70 -8.93 2.38
CA ARG A 32 -7.88 -8.75 3.22
C ARG A 32 -7.62 -7.68 4.27
N VAL A 33 -8.60 -6.81 4.45
CA VAL A 33 -8.44 -5.63 5.31
C VAL A 33 -9.15 -5.82 6.65
N PHE A 34 -8.57 -5.32 7.73
CA PHE A 34 -9.19 -5.28 9.05
C PHE A 34 -8.74 -4.07 9.85
N THR A 35 -9.50 -3.69 10.87
CA THR A 35 -9.08 -2.65 11.82
C THR A 35 -7.87 -3.13 12.60
N TRP A 36 -6.77 -2.38 12.51
CA TRP A 36 -5.54 -2.63 13.24
C TRP A 36 -5.56 -1.92 14.60
N SER A 37 -5.09 -2.61 15.63
CA SER A 37 -4.91 -2.02 16.96
C SER A 37 -3.47 -2.21 17.42
N PRO A 38 -2.84 -1.18 18.02
CA PRO A 38 -1.50 -1.32 18.61
C PRO A 38 -1.48 -2.29 19.81
N ASP A 39 -2.64 -2.67 20.35
CA ASP A 39 -2.75 -3.62 21.46
C ASP A 39 -2.70 -5.09 21.02
N ILE A 40 -2.64 -5.37 19.71
CA ILE A 40 -2.49 -6.75 19.20
C ILE A 40 -1.15 -7.30 19.66
N SER A 41 -1.15 -8.52 20.21
CA SER A 41 0.06 -9.09 20.79
C SER A 41 1.09 -9.45 19.70
N PRO A 42 2.40 -9.25 19.92
CA PRO A 42 3.43 -9.68 18.98
C PRO A 42 3.37 -11.17 18.64
N GLU A 43 2.94 -12.00 19.60
CA GLU A 43 2.74 -13.44 19.40
C GLU A 43 1.63 -13.70 18.37
N ASP A 44 0.49 -12.99 18.45
CA ASP A 44 -0.59 -13.12 17.47
C ASP A 44 -0.15 -12.65 16.08
N VAL A 45 0.61 -11.56 16.00
CA VAL A 45 1.13 -11.04 14.72
C VAL A 45 2.09 -12.03 14.06
N SER A 46 3.04 -12.57 14.83
CA SER A 46 4.06 -13.49 14.31
C SER A 46 3.54 -14.91 14.02
N SER A 47 2.39 -15.29 14.60
CA SER A 47 1.79 -16.62 14.43
C SER A 47 0.63 -16.66 13.42
N ASP A 48 0.46 -15.58 12.64
CA ASP A 48 -0.64 -15.41 11.68
C ASP A 48 -2.04 -15.57 12.31
N ASN A 49 -2.16 -15.34 13.62
CA ASN A 49 -3.43 -15.39 14.35
C ASN A 49 -4.20 -14.07 14.25
N LEU A 50 -4.23 -13.50 13.04
CA LEU A 50 -4.97 -12.30 12.70
C LEU A 50 -6.34 -12.71 12.15
N SER A 51 -7.37 -11.92 12.43
CA SER A 51 -8.74 -12.16 11.93
C SER A 51 -9.10 -11.12 10.86
N PRO A 52 -8.50 -11.15 9.66
CA PRO A 52 -8.78 -10.19 8.61
C PRO A 52 -10.22 -10.36 8.09
N SER A 53 -10.88 -9.26 7.68
CA SER A 53 -12.25 -9.33 7.18
C SER A 53 -12.33 -10.15 5.91
N SER A 54 -13.31 -11.05 5.81
CA SER A 54 -13.62 -11.75 4.56
C SER A 54 -14.46 -10.90 3.60
N GLY A 55 -14.91 -9.72 4.03
CA GLY A 55 -15.86 -8.88 3.29
C GLY A 55 -15.25 -7.66 2.60
N LEU A 56 -13.95 -7.44 2.75
CA LEU A 56 -13.23 -6.31 2.15
C LEU A 56 -11.84 -6.77 1.68
N GLU A 57 -11.66 -6.79 0.35
CA GLU A 57 -10.43 -7.23 -0.30
C GLU A 57 -9.91 -6.17 -1.27
N PHE A 58 -8.60 -5.98 -1.31
CA PHE A 58 -7.88 -5.15 -2.29
C PHE A 58 -7.03 -6.09 -3.15
N ASP A 59 -7.27 -6.10 -4.45
CA ASP A 59 -6.62 -6.97 -5.44
C ASP A 59 -5.86 -6.09 -6.42
N PHE A 60 -4.54 -5.97 -6.22
CA PHE A 60 -3.65 -5.11 -7.00
C PHE A 60 -3.23 -5.84 -8.27
N LYS A 61 -4.00 -5.68 -9.35
CA LYS A 61 -3.88 -6.50 -10.58
C LYS A 61 -2.58 -6.31 -11.33
N SER A 62 -2.14 -5.06 -11.44
CA SER A 62 -0.99 -4.64 -12.24
C SER A 62 -0.32 -3.42 -11.56
N SER A 63 0.63 -2.77 -12.21
CA SER A 63 1.43 -1.70 -11.60
C SER A 63 0.63 -0.49 -11.07
N ASP A 64 -0.56 -0.25 -11.61
CA ASP A 64 -1.39 0.92 -11.34
C ASP A 64 -2.89 0.61 -11.22
N GLU A 65 -3.28 -0.67 -11.32
CA GLU A 65 -4.68 -1.11 -11.32
C GLU A 65 -5.03 -1.86 -10.04
N VAL A 66 -6.19 -1.54 -9.46
CA VAL A 66 -6.72 -2.21 -8.26
C VAL A 66 -8.21 -2.51 -8.41
N GLU A 67 -8.61 -3.69 -7.99
CA GLU A 67 -10.01 -4.05 -7.72
C GLU A 67 -10.24 -4.10 -6.21
N VAL A 68 -11.26 -3.41 -5.73
CA VAL A 68 -11.70 -3.51 -4.34
C VAL A 68 -13.02 -4.26 -4.29
N ARG A 69 -13.05 -5.37 -3.55
CA ARG A 69 -14.28 -6.14 -3.32
C ARG A 69 -14.84 -5.78 -1.97
N SER A 70 -16.09 -5.34 -1.93
CA SER A 70 -16.78 -5.03 -0.67
C SER A 70 -18.24 -5.42 -0.75
N GLY A 71 -18.75 -6.15 0.25
CA GLY A 71 -20.17 -6.49 0.32
C GLY A 71 -20.71 -7.33 -0.86
N GLY A 72 -19.84 -8.02 -1.60
CA GLY A 72 -20.20 -8.78 -2.81
C GLY A 72 -20.16 -7.98 -4.11
N GLU A 73 -19.83 -6.69 -4.05
CA GLU A 73 -19.60 -5.82 -5.20
C GLU A 73 -18.10 -5.70 -5.48
N THR A 74 -17.74 -5.40 -6.72
CA THR A 74 -16.36 -5.15 -7.16
C THR A 74 -16.27 -3.75 -7.74
N PHE A 75 -15.28 -2.99 -7.28
CA PHE A 75 -15.03 -1.61 -7.67
C PHE A 75 -13.64 -1.52 -8.28
N GLU A 76 -13.57 -1.10 -9.54
CA GLU A 76 -12.31 -0.92 -10.24
C GLU A 76 -11.74 0.47 -9.96
N GLY A 77 -10.43 0.58 -9.98
CA GLY A 77 -9.75 1.82 -9.73
C GLY A 77 -8.28 1.76 -10.09
N ASN A 78 -7.60 2.86 -9.78
CA ASN A 78 -6.17 2.95 -9.89
C ASN A 78 -5.55 3.07 -8.50
N TYR A 79 -4.30 2.67 -8.38
CA TYR A 79 -3.51 2.93 -7.19
C TYR A 79 -2.12 3.45 -7.50
N SER A 80 -1.50 4.08 -6.51
CA SER A 80 -0.08 4.39 -6.50
C SER A 80 0.49 4.14 -5.12
N PHE A 81 1.75 3.74 -5.07
CA PHE A 81 2.46 3.53 -3.82
C PHE A 81 3.82 4.23 -3.87
N GLU A 82 3.89 5.38 -3.20
CA GLU A 82 5.08 6.23 -3.17
C GLU A 82 5.30 6.81 -1.78
N ASN A 83 6.56 6.84 -1.32
CA ASN A 83 6.95 7.44 -0.03
C ASN A 83 6.12 6.94 1.16
N ASN A 84 5.83 5.63 1.21
CA ASN A 84 5.00 5.01 2.25
C ASN A 84 3.56 5.53 2.30
N THR A 85 3.06 6.06 1.18
CA THR A 85 1.65 6.41 1.00
C THR A 85 1.07 5.55 -0.09
N LEU A 86 0.04 4.77 0.26
CA LEU A 86 -0.80 4.08 -0.70
C LEU A 86 -2.00 4.97 -1.03
N SER A 87 -2.11 5.40 -2.27
CA SER A 87 -3.28 6.14 -2.77
C SER A 87 -4.12 5.23 -3.66
N VAL A 88 -5.43 5.25 -3.47
CA VAL A 88 -6.41 4.44 -4.22
C VAL A 88 -7.56 5.34 -4.67
N ASP A 89 -7.80 5.39 -5.97
CA ASP A 89 -8.93 6.09 -6.58
C ASP A 89 -9.85 5.07 -7.24
N LEU A 90 -11.04 4.87 -6.68
CA LEU A 90 -12.06 3.97 -7.21
C LEU A 90 -13.09 4.72 -8.04
N LYS A 91 -13.68 3.98 -8.98
CA LYS A 91 -14.71 4.47 -9.88
C LYS A 91 -16.08 3.85 -9.56
N ASP A 92 -17.13 4.53 -9.98
CA ASP A 92 -18.49 3.99 -9.95
C ASP A 92 -18.85 3.16 -11.20
N GLU A 93 -20.10 2.72 -11.27
CA GLU A 93 -20.65 1.96 -12.40
C GLU A 93 -20.62 2.72 -13.75
N ASN A 94 -20.48 4.05 -13.73
CA ASN A 94 -20.37 4.90 -14.91
C ASN A 94 -18.90 5.20 -15.27
N ASN A 95 -17.94 4.58 -14.59
CA ASN A 95 -16.50 4.77 -14.75
C ASN A 95 -16.07 6.22 -14.40
N GLU A 96 -16.82 6.89 -13.53
CA GLU A 96 -16.47 8.20 -12.95
C GLU A 96 -15.79 8.00 -11.60
N GLU A 97 -14.78 8.81 -11.28
CA GLU A 97 -14.11 8.77 -9.98
C GLU A 97 -15.10 9.06 -8.84
N SER A 98 -15.23 8.13 -7.90
CA SER A 98 -16.29 8.14 -6.90
C SER A 98 -15.75 8.11 -5.47
N LEU A 99 -14.55 7.55 -5.26
CA LEU A 99 -13.90 7.44 -3.96
C LEU A 99 -12.40 7.60 -4.10
N ALA A 100 -11.80 8.47 -3.28
CA ALA A 100 -10.36 8.56 -3.13
C ALA A 100 -9.94 8.26 -1.68
N LEU A 101 -8.97 7.36 -1.51
CA LEU A 101 -8.41 6.92 -0.24
C LEU A 101 -6.90 7.12 -0.25
N ASP A 102 -6.34 7.68 0.82
CA ASP A 102 -4.90 7.66 1.05
C ASP A 102 -4.61 7.00 2.39
N PHE A 103 -3.68 6.04 2.39
CA PHE A 103 -3.15 5.40 3.59
C PHE A 103 -1.72 5.89 3.82
N SER A 104 -1.51 6.68 4.87
CA SER A 104 -0.18 7.11 5.29
C SER A 104 0.50 6.05 6.13
N ASP A 105 1.83 6.14 6.21
CA ASP A 105 2.66 5.19 6.97
C ASP A 105 2.41 3.74 6.55
N PHE A 106 2.06 3.55 5.27
CA PHE A 106 1.79 2.25 4.68
C PHE A 106 3.10 1.49 4.50
N ALA A 107 3.26 0.41 5.25
CA ALA A 107 4.48 -0.38 5.28
C ALA A 107 4.22 -1.83 5.69
N GLN A 108 5.09 -2.73 5.25
CA GLN A 108 5.13 -4.10 5.72
C GLN A 108 5.50 -4.15 7.21
N HIS A 109 4.83 -5.00 7.97
CA HIS A 109 5.05 -5.16 9.40
C HIS A 109 6.35 -5.95 9.67
N GLU A 110 7.19 -5.45 10.57
CA GLU A 110 8.54 -6.02 10.83
C GLU A 110 8.54 -7.49 11.28
N GLN A 111 7.44 -7.94 11.88
CA GLN A 111 7.30 -9.28 12.45
C GLN A 111 6.48 -10.24 11.57
N ASN A 112 5.88 -9.76 10.48
CA ASN A 112 5.02 -10.57 9.62
C ASN A 112 5.07 -10.08 8.17
N GLU A 113 5.68 -10.88 7.29
CA GLU A 113 5.87 -10.56 5.87
C GLU A 113 4.56 -10.51 5.05
N LYS A 114 3.48 -11.09 5.57
CA LYS A 114 2.15 -11.06 4.96
C LYS A 114 1.33 -9.86 5.40
N LEU A 115 1.78 -9.12 6.41
CA LEU A 115 1.02 -8.02 6.97
C LEU A 115 1.62 -6.69 6.55
N TYR A 116 0.77 -5.82 6.02
CA TYR A 116 1.02 -4.39 5.89
C TYR A 116 0.10 -3.64 6.85
N THR A 117 0.54 -2.49 7.33
CA THR A 117 -0.29 -1.60 8.15
C THR A 117 -0.26 -0.20 7.57
N GLY A 118 -1.35 0.54 7.71
CA GLY A 118 -1.42 1.94 7.31
C GLY A 118 -2.54 2.68 8.01
N THR A 119 -2.48 4.01 7.98
CA THR A 119 -3.47 4.90 8.60
C THR A 119 -4.26 5.64 7.53
N ILE A 120 -5.59 5.68 7.63
CA ILE A 120 -6.40 6.43 6.68
C ILE A 120 -6.17 7.94 6.86
N SER A 121 -5.46 8.54 5.91
CA SER A 121 -5.10 9.96 5.89
C SER A 121 -6.01 10.79 4.98
N LYS A 122 -6.66 10.16 4.00
CA LYS A 122 -7.69 10.75 3.15
C LYS A 122 -8.84 9.77 2.94
N LEU A 123 -10.05 10.30 2.98
CA LEU A 123 -11.30 9.62 2.65
C LEU A 123 -12.21 10.67 2.00
N ASP A 124 -12.27 10.65 0.67
CA ASP A 124 -13.04 11.61 -0.13
C ASP A 124 -14.07 10.87 -0.98
N ILE A 125 -15.34 10.97 -0.60
CA ILE A 125 -16.48 10.34 -1.27
C ILE A 125 -17.10 11.40 -2.18
N LYS A 126 -16.89 11.26 -3.50
CA LYS A 126 -17.23 12.30 -4.49
C LYS A 126 -18.69 12.28 -4.93
N THR A 127 -19.38 11.15 -4.81
CA THR A 127 -20.78 11.00 -5.21
C THR A 127 -21.74 11.25 -4.04
N ASP A 128 -22.92 11.78 -4.37
CA ASP A 128 -24.06 12.02 -3.45
C ASP A 128 -24.58 10.72 -2.78
N GLY A 129 -24.11 9.56 -3.24
CA GLY A 129 -24.48 8.23 -2.79
C GLY A 129 -23.31 7.52 -2.14
N HIS A 130 -23.56 6.98 -0.96
CA HIS A 130 -22.71 6.07 -0.19
C HIS A 130 -21.92 5.09 -1.07
N HIS A 131 -20.65 5.36 -1.35
CA HIS A 131 -19.78 4.37 -1.97
C HIS A 131 -19.61 3.21 -0.99
N GLY A 132 -20.07 2.00 -1.35
CA GLY A 132 -20.12 0.85 -0.45
C GLY A 132 -18.79 0.58 0.26
N VAL A 133 -17.68 0.76 -0.45
CA VAL A 133 -16.31 0.69 0.10
C VAL A 133 -16.02 1.76 1.14
N GLY A 134 -16.33 3.03 0.85
CA GLY A 134 -15.96 4.17 1.71
C GLY A 134 -16.60 4.11 3.10
N ASN A 135 -17.76 3.47 3.23
CA ASN A 135 -18.44 3.27 4.51
C ASN A 135 -17.74 2.28 5.46
N ASN A 136 -16.77 1.51 4.97
CA ASN A 136 -15.99 0.60 5.81
C ASN A 136 -14.88 1.33 6.58
N PHE A 137 -14.71 2.63 6.35
CA PHE A 137 -13.53 3.37 6.74
C PHE A 137 -13.86 4.65 7.49
N SER A 138 -12.98 5.02 8.42
CA SER A 138 -12.99 6.33 9.09
C SER A 138 -11.64 7.01 8.98
N LEU A 139 -11.62 8.34 8.86
CA LEU A 139 -10.37 9.10 8.91
C LEU A 139 -9.61 8.82 10.20
N ASN A 140 -8.29 8.65 10.09
CA ASN A 140 -7.35 8.29 11.15
C ASN A 140 -7.55 6.88 11.73
N GLU A 141 -8.31 6.01 11.06
CA GLU A 141 -8.36 4.59 11.41
C GLU A 141 -7.05 3.91 11.00
N ASN A 142 -6.53 3.05 11.88
CA ASN A 142 -5.42 2.17 11.55
C ASN A 142 -5.97 0.87 10.94
N LEU A 143 -5.40 0.44 9.84
CA LEU A 143 -5.81 -0.77 9.13
C LEU A 143 -4.64 -1.73 8.96
N GLY A 144 -4.96 -3.01 9.02
CA GLY A 144 -4.09 -4.10 8.63
C GLY A 144 -4.53 -4.65 7.27
N PHE A 145 -3.57 -4.82 6.38
CA PHE A 145 -3.72 -5.42 5.06
C PHE A 145 -2.97 -6.74 5.09
N TYR A 146 -3.70 -7.84 5.17
CA TYR A 146 -3.11 -9.17 5.29
C TYR A 146 -3.18 -9.91 3.96
N LYS A 147 -2.03 -10.34 3.44
CA LYS A 147 -1.92 -11.08 2.17
C LYS A 147 -2.78 -12.34 2.23
N ASN A 148 -3.62 -12.50 1.22
CA ASN A 148 -4.42 -13.71 1.03
C ASN A 148 -3.66 -14.64 0.07
N ASP A 149 -3.34 -15.84 0.56
CA ASP A 149 -2.64 -16.89 -0.22
C ASP A 149 -3.50 -17.46 -1.36
#